data_AF-A0A8D0ULY2-F1
#
_entry.id   AF-A0A8D0ULY2-F1
#
_cell.length_a   1.000
_cell.length_b   1.000
_cell.length_c   1.000
_cell.angle_alpha   90.00
_cell.angle_beta   90.00
_cell.angle_gamma   90.00
#
_symmetry.space_group_name_H-M   'P 1'
#
loop_
_entity.id
_entity.type
_entity.pdbx_description
1 polymer ?
#
loop_
_entity_poly.entity_id
_entity_poly.type
_entity_poly.pdbx_seq_one_letter_code
_entity_poly.pdbx_strand_id
1 'polypeptide(L)' 'MGKEKTPINIVIIGRIDSGKSITTGHLIYQSCGIDKRTIEKFKKEGQLELARSPSLLRKLRRLNEYYPQYLPPQF' A
#
# COMPACT_ATOMS: atom_id res chain seq x y z
N MET A 1 -13.26 14.74 -23.70
CA MET A 1 -12.57 13.84 -24.65
C MET A 1 -11.27 13.37 -23.99
N GLY A 2 -11.24 12.14 -23.47
CA GLY A 2 -10.06 11.61 -22.78
C GLY A 2 -8.97 11.32 -23.79
N LYS A 3 -7.84 12.04 -23.71
CA LYS A 3 -6.65 11.72 -24.52
C LYS A 3 -6.21 10.30 -24.19
N GLU A 4 -6.05 9.46 -25.22
CA GLU A 4 -5.44 8.15 -25.07
C GLU A 4 -4.08 8.30 -24.39
N LYS A 5 -3.88 7.57 -23.30
CA LYS A 5 -2.60 7.56 -22.59
C LYS A 5 -1.69 6.58 -23.30
N THR A 6 -0.51 7.04 -23.72
CA THR A 6 0.52 6.18 -24.29
C THR A 6 0.92 5.10 -23.27
N PRO A 7 1.01 3.82 -23.66
CA PRO A 7 1.50 2.77 -22.77
C PRO A 7 3.01 2.97 -22.54
N ILE A 8 3.41 3.00 -21.27
CA ILE A 8 4.81 3.22 -20.85
C ILE A 8 5.21 2.11 -19.88
N ASN A 9 6.38 1.53 -20.09
CA ASN A 9 7.00 0.57 -19.18
C ASN A 9 8.02 1.29 -18.29
N ILE A 10 7.96 1.06 -16.96
CA ILE A 10 8.81 1.71 -15.97
C ILE A 10 9.57 0.64 -15.18
N VAL A 11 10.89 0.82 -15.01
CA VAL A 11 11.75 -0.04 -14.20
C VAL A 11 12.43 0.79 -13.11
N ILE A 12 12.38 0.31 -11.86
CA ILE A 12 12.96 1.00 -10.69
C ILE A 12 14.14 0.17 -10.16
N ILE A 13 15.34 0.77 -10.14
CA ILE A 13 16.61 0.12 -9.78
C ILE A 13 17.25 0.84 -8.58
N GLY A 14 18.02 0.12 -7.77
CA GLY A 14 18.72 0.69 -6.62
C GLY A 14 19.10 -0.35 -5.57
N ARG A 15 19.73 0.10 -4.47
CA ARG A 15 20.23 -0.74 -3.37
C ARG A 15 19.10 -1.46 -2.62
N ILE A 16 19.30 -2.67 -2.09
CA ILE A 16 18.21 -3.50 -1.54
C ILE A 16 17.36 -2.78 -0.47
N ASP A 17 18.02 -2.01 0.40
CA ASP A 17 17.37 -1.28 1.49
C ASP A 17 16.72 0.05 1.07
N SER A 18 16.85 0.48 -0.19
CA SER A 18 16.38 1.79 -0.65
C SER A 18 14.86 1.91 -0.80
N GLY A 19 14.10 0.95 -0.27
CA GLY A 19 12.64 1.02 -0.23
C GLY A 19 11.93 0.99 -1.59
N LYS A 20 12.57 0.49 -2.65
CA LYS A 20 12.01 0.49 -4.02
C LYS A 20 10.61 -0.10 -4.08
N SER A 21 10.39 -1.25 -3.45
CA SER A 21 9.08 -1.90 -3.40
C SER A 21 8.02 -1.07 -2.66
N ILE A 22 8.42 -0.34 -1.62
CA ILE A 22 7.51 0.53 -0.85
C ILE A 22 7.07 1.70 -1.72
N THR A 23 8.01 2.38 -2.38
CA THR A 23 7.70 3.52 -3.26
C THR A 23 6.89 3.09 -4.48
N THR A 24 7.23 1.96 -5.11
CA THR A 24 6.45 1.39 -6.22
C THR A 24 5.03 1.05 -5.79
N GLY A 25 4.88 0.37 -4.65
CA GLY A 25 3.56 0.04 -4.10
C GLY A 25 2.72 1.28 -3.82
N HIS A 26 3.35 2.34 -3.30
CA HIS A 26 2.68 3.61 -3.03
C HIS A 26 2.19 4.32 -4.31
N LEU A 27 3.04 4.37 -5.35
CA LEU A 27 2.68 4.93 -6.65
C LEU A 27 1.53 4.15 -7.31
N ILE A 28 1.56 2.82 -7.22
CA ILE A 28 0.49 1.97 -7.74
C ILE A 28 -0.81 2.23 -7.00
N TYR A 29 -0.75 2.33 -5.66
CA TYR A 29 -1.91 2.57 -4.81
C TYR A 29 -2.56 3.95 -5.05
N GLN A 30 -1.76 5.02 -5.18
CA GLN A 30 -2.31 6.37 -5.37
C GLN A 30 -2.58 6.73 -6.83
N SER A 31 -1.65 6.40 -7.75
CA SER A 31 -1.61 7.01 -9.09
C SER A 31 -2.15 6.10 -10.19
N CYS A 32 -2.13 4.78 -10.01
CA CYS A 32 -2.45 3.85 -11.09
C CYS A 32 -3.95 3.65 -11.34
N GLY A 33 -4.83 4.37 -10.61
CA GLY A 33 -6.27 4.34 -10.84
C GLY A 33 -6.87 2.93 -10.72
N ILE A 34 -6.30 2.10 -9.83
CA ILE A 34 -6.83 0.77 -9.54
C ILE A 34 -8.30 0.92 -9.10
N ASP A 35 -9.16 0.06 -9.64
CA ASP A 35 -10.59 0.07 -9.32
C ASP A 35 -10.79 0.03 -7.79
N LYS A 36 -11.59 0.99 -7.29
CA LYS A 36 -11.81 1.19 -5.86
C LYS A 36 -12.35 -0.08 -5.19
N ARG A 37 -13.13 -0.88 -5.92
CA ARG A 37 -13.68 -2.16 -5.44
C ARG A 37 -12.59 -3.17 -5.14
N THR A 38 -11.54 -3.21 -5.95
CA THR A 38 -10.39 -4.10 -5.74
C THR A 38 -9.61 -3.67 -4.51
N ILE A 39 -9.38 -2.36 -4.33
CA ILE A 39 -8.74 -1.82 -3.12
C ILE A 39 -9.57 -2.13 -1.88
N GLU A 40 -10.89 -1.97 -1.92
CA GLU A 40 -11.78 -2.28 -0.80
C GLU A 40 -11.77 -3.77 -0.44
N LYS A 41 -11.77 -4.66 -1.44
CA LYS A 41 -11.62 -6.11 -1.21
C LYS A 41 -10.32 -6.43 -0.50
N PHE A 42 -9.19 -5.90 -0.97
CA PHE A 42 -7.89 -6.12 -0.32
C PHE A 42 -7.82 -5.54 1.09
N LYS A 43 -8.42 -4.36 1.34
CA LYS A 43 -8.52 -3.80 2.70
C LYS A 43 -9.34 -4.71 3.62
N LYS A 44 -10.47 -5.21 3.13
CA LYS A 44 -11.35 -6.10 3.91
C LYS A 44 -10.69 -7.44 4.19
N GLU A 45 -10.00 -8.04 3.22
CA GLU A 45 -9.22 -9.26 3.40
C GLU A 45 -8.08 -9.06 4.40
N GLY A 46 -7.32 -7.96 4.31
CA GLY A 46 -6.30 -7.62 5.28
C GLY A 46 -6.86 -7.45 6.69
N GLN A 47 -8.01 -6.77 6.83
CA GLN A 47 -8.70 -6.67 8.13
C GLN A 47 -9.18 -8.03 8.64
N LEU A 48 -9.66 -8.92 7.77
CA LEU A 48 -10.08 -10.27 8.14
C LEU A 48 -8.90 -11.14 8.58
N GLU A 49 -7.75 -11.02 7.91
CA GLU A 49 -6.53 -11.72 8.28
C GLU A 49 -5.97 -11.22 9.62
N LEU A 50 -6.04 -9.91 9.87
CA LEU A 50 -5.71 -9.31 11.16
C LEU A 50 -6.64 -9.80 12.28
N ALA A 51 -7.92 -9.96 12.00
CA ALA A 51 -8.88 -10.49 12.96
C ALA A 51 -8.65 -11.98 13.26
N ARG A 52 -8.11 -12.76 12.31
CA ARG A 52 -7.77 -14.18 12.50
C ARG A 52 -6.54 -14.39 13.38
N SER A 53 -5.64 -13.41 13.49
CA SER A 53 -4.41 -13.54 14.27
C SER A 53 -4.22 -12.38 15.27
N PRO A 54 -4.73 -12.53 16.51
CA PRO A 54 -4.62 -11.51 17.56
C PRO A 54 -3.17 -11.13 17.93
N SER A 55 -2.23 -12.04 17.69
CA SER A 55 -0.80 -11.79 17.89
C SER A 55 -0.22 -10.83 16.85
N LEU A 56 -0.70 -10.89 15.60
CA LEU A 56 -0.35 -9.92 14.55
C LEU A 56 -0.87 -8.53 14.90
N LEU A 57 -2.09 -8.43 15.44
CA LEU A 57 -2.66 -7.15 15.88
C LEU A 57 -1.78 -6.48 16.95
N ARG A 58 -1.28 -7.24 17.93
CA ARG A 58 -0.35 -6.72 18.95
C ARG A 58 0.99 -6.30 18.36
N LYS A 59 1.52 -7.05 17.39
CA LYS A 59 2.80 -6.75 16.75
C LYS A 59 2.72 -5.52 15.84
N LEU A 60 1.60 -5.39 15.13
CA LEU A 60 1.31 -4.20 14.31
C LEU A 60 1.05 -2.97 15.15
N ARG A 61 0.35 -3.08 16.30
CA ARG A 61 0.19 -1.95 17.23
C ARG A 61 1.55 -1.39 17.66
N ARG A 62 2.51 -2.27 17.99
CA ARG A 62 3.88 -1.87 18.34
C ARG A 62 4.63 -1.22 17.17
N LEU A 63 4.44 -1.72 15.95
CA LEU A 63 5.06 -1.12 14.76
C LEU A 63 4.45 0.25 14.42
N ASN A 64 3.13 0.41 14.61
CA ASN A 64 2.42 1.67 14.42
C ASN A 64 2.89 2.75 15.39
N GLU A 65 3.18 2.38 16.64
CA GLU A 65 3.79 3.28 17.64
C GLU A 65 5.21 3.71 17.25
N TYR A 66 5.97 2.86 16.55
CA TYR A 66 7.36 3.13 16.19
C TYR A 66 7.50 3.93 14.87
N TYR A 67 6.49 3.87 14.00
CA TYR A 67 6.50 4.51 12.68
C TYR A 67 5.22 5.33 12.39
N PRO A 68 4.84 6.30 13.25
CA PRO A 68 3.62 7.08 13.11
C PRO A 68 3.55 7.91 11.81
N GLN A 69 4.70 8.32 11.27
CA GLN A 69 4.81 9.19 10.08
C GLN A 69 4.41 8.54 8.76
N TYR A 70 4.20 7.22 8.76
CA TYR A 70 3.77 6.46 7.58
C TYR A 70 2.30 6.04 7.65
N LEU A 71 1.60 6.39 8.73
CA LEU A 71 0.15 6.20 8.80
C LEU A 71 -0.56 7.22 7.92
N PRO A 72 -1.54 6.80 7.11
CA PRO A 72 -2.41 7.75 6.44
C PRO A 72 -3.13 8.60 7.49
N PRO A 73 -3.31 9.92 7.26
CA PRO A 73 -4.13 10.77 8.12
C PRO A 73 -5.53 10.16 8.22
N GLN A 74 -5.98 9.89 9.44
CA GLN A 74 -7.36 9.47 9.67
C GLN A 74 -8.22 10.73 9.62
N PHE A 75 -8.97 10.90 8.53
CA PHE A 75 -10.04 11.90 8.43
C PHE A 75 -11.24 11.46 9.27
#